data_AF-A0A4P2QLA0-F1
#
_entry.id   AF-A0A4P2QLA0-F1
#
_cell.length_a   1.000
_cell.length_b   1.000
_cell.length_c   1.000
_cell.angle_alpha   90.00
_cell.angle_beta   90.00
_cell.angle_gamma   90.00
#
_symmetry.space_group_name_H-M   'P 1'
#
loop_
_entity.id
_entity.type
_entity.pdbx_description
1 polymer ?
#
loop_
_entity_poly.entity_id
_entity_poly.type
_entity_poly.pdbx_seq_one_letter_code
_entity_poly.pdbx_strand_id
1 'polypeptide(L)'
;MEGGDESTDVDSEAIIGGVDAKSDALSAIGSLGVAVEAGNEETGALDVQYRPFCSGTLIGKSTVLTAKHCVDAVRKMAAGGRVYFGVGFDGTHPDRTVDIVELGRAPGHEGGFVGFGRDVGVVHLDEEITDIAPAAMAALSDADIDTRFAAIGYGVQDNENTLGTRKAGSVTLRAREGKVLELMFGSFEAFVQWATTGDRSGHLARSLAETEEEGNEGEAACDIDCLLRKHYDEAVLLAGYEALVGAGEGDAQPCYGDSGSPLVRTEGGRLRVYGVASGVIRTNQLACDYGTVYATLGPDVLAFAKKASTWSDPCGDTGIGGVCEGFTAKRCTALDEGPRRVTKTDCGLLGQTCGQDGTGAVACVDPGN
;
A
#
# COMPACT_ATOMS: atom_id res chain seq x y z
N MET A 1 2.09 29.81 47.96
CA MET A 1 3.56 30.02 47.91
C MET A 1 4.19 28.63 47.82
N GLU A 2 3.97 27.84 46.75
CA GLU A 2 4.10 28.07 45.28
C GLU A 2 5.50 27.72 44.77
N GLY A 3 5.55 27.25 43.52
CA GLY A 3 6.67 26.50 42.96
C GLY A 3 6.42 24.99 43.13
N GLY A 4 5.98 24.25 42.12
CA GLY A 4 5.71 24.62 40.72
C GLY A 4 6.17 23.47 39.83
N ASP A 5 5.29 22.99 38.96
CA ASP A 5 5.52 21.80 38.12
C ASP A 5 6.17 22.18 36.79
N GLU A 6 6.99 21.28 36.25
CA GLU A 6 7.28 21.12 34.82
C GLU A 6 8.11 19.84 34.60
N SER A 7 7.43 18.68 34.59
CA SER A 7 7.96 17.50 33.91
C SER A 7 7.90 17.75 32.39
N THR A 8 9.03 18.06 31.76
CA THR A 8 9.10 18.18 30.30
C THR A 8 8.87 16.81 29.66
N ASP A 9 7.83 16.69 28.83
CA ASP A 9 7.55 15.50 28.04
C ASP A 9 8.75 15.08 27.18
N VAL A 10 8.88 13.77 26.92
CA VAL A 10 9.86 13.23 25.97
C VAL A 10 9.20 13.18 24.60
N ASP A 11 9.80 13.84 23.61
CA ASP A 11 9.19 14.07 22.29
C ASP A 11 8.76 12.78 21.56
N SER A 12 7.57 12.84 20.95
CA SER A 12 6.94 11.74 20.22
C SER A 12 7.04 11.93 18.70
N GLU A 13 8.27 11.87 18.20
CA GLU A 13 8.57 11.85 16.77
C GLU A 13 8.48 10.43 16.16
N ALA A 14 9.20 10.18 15.07
CA ALA A 14 9.38 8.91 14.37
C ALA A 14 8.07 8.43 13.72
N ILE A 15 7.74 8.44 12.42
CA ILE A 15 8.41 8.86 11.15
C ILE A 15 9.60 9.80 11.32
N ILE A 16 10.64 9.55 10.54
CA ILE A 16 11.90 10.30 10.57
C ILE A 16 11.60 11.79 10.28
N GLY A 17 11.63 12.62 11.32
CA GLY A 17 11.26 14.04 11.29
C GLY A 17 9.75 14.35 11.28
N GLY A 18 8.89 13.43 11.71
CA GLY A 18 7.42 13.55 11.78
C GLY A 18 6.83 13.14 13.13
N VAL A 19 5.54 13.42 13.36
CA VAL A 19 4.88 13.38 14.69
C VAL A 19 3.66 12.45 14.75
N ASP A 20 3.18 12.15 15.96
CA ASP A 20 1.98 11.37 16.24
C ASP A 20 0.69 11.92 15.57
N ALA A 21 0.09 11.14 14.66
CA ALA A 21 -1.10 11.51 13.89
C ALA A 21 -2.41 10.99 14.54
N LYS A 22 -2.55 11.21 15.85
CA LYS A 22 -3.62 10.65 16.73
C LYS A 22 -5.05 11.12 16.44
N SER A 23 -5.27 12.17 15.65
CA SER A 23 -6.60 12.77 15.46
C SER A 23 -7.56 11.94 14.59
N ASP A 24 -8.80 11.79 15.03
CA ASP A 24 -9.91 11.15 14.27
C ASP A 24 -10.19 11.82 12.91
N ALA A 25 -9.81 13.09 12.75
CA ALA A 25 -9.89 13.80 11.48
C ALA A 25 -9.01 13.16 10.38
N LEU A 26 -8.10 12.25 10.75
CA LEU A 26 -7.24 11.47 9.85
C LEU A 26 -7.69 10.01 9.70
N SER A 27 -8.78 9.56 10.32
CA SER A 27 -9.22 8.15 10.29
C SER A 27 -9.73 7.65 8.94
N ALA A 28 -9.75 8.50 7.91
CA ALA A 28 -9.80 8.04 6.52
C ALA A 28 -8.49 7.34 6.08
N ILE A 29 -7.38 7.58 6.77
CA ILE A 29 -6.08 6.94 6.55
C ILE A 29 -5.93 5.80 7.57
N GLY A 30 -5.70 4.59 7.05
CA GLY A 30 -5.62 3.34 7.79
C GLY A 30 -4.51 2.42 7.27
N SER A 31 -4.33 1.28 7.91
CA SER A 31 -3.38 0.25 7.49
C SER A 31 -4.06 -0.84 6.64
N LEU A 32 -3.27 -1.55 5.84
CA LEU A 32 -3.65 -2.83 5.24
C LEU A 32 -2.90 -3.93 6.00
N GLY A 33 -3.62 -4.97 6.42
CA GLY A 33 -3.08 -5.98 7.31
C GLY A 33 -3.70 -7.37 7.14
N VAL A 34 -3.13 -8.31 7.89
CA VAL A 34 -3.58 -9.70 8.00
C VAL A 34 -3.77 -10.07 9.45
N ALA A 35 -4.74 -10.94 9.72
CA ALA A 35 -4.76 -11.68 10.97
C ALA A 35 -3.69 -12.78 10.91
N VAL A 36 -2.83 -12.86 11.92
CA VAL A 36 -1.84 -13.93 12.08
C VAL A 36 -1.97 -14.55 13.47
N GLU A 37 -1.98 -15.88 13.53
CA GLU A 37 -1.87 -16.60 14.80
C GLU A 37 -0.42 -16.50 15.29
N ALA A 38 -0.22 -15.81 16.41
CA ALA A 38 1.05 -15.68 17.10
C ALA A 38 1.02 -16.49 18.40
N GLY A 39 2.07 -17.27 18.66
CA GLY A 39 2.23 -17.91 19.97
C GLY A 39 2.66 -16.87 21.01
N ASN A 40 1.83 -16.64 22.02
CA ASN A 40 2.19 -15.83 23.17
C ASN A 40 3.23 -16.59 24.02
N GLU A 41 4.47 -16.11 24.04
CA GLU A 41 5.62 -16.84 24.61
C GLU A 41 5.51 -17.09 26.13
N GLU A 42 4.79 -16.25 26.87
CA GLU A 42 4.60 -16.41 28.33
C GLU A 42 3.53 -17.44 28.70
N THR A 43 2.48 -17.57 27.89
CA THR A 43 1.29 -18.39 28.21
C THR A 43 1.15 -19.65 27.36
N GLY A 44 1.82 -19.72 26.21
CA GLY A 44 1.66 -20.79 25.23
C GLY A 44 0.32 -20.79 24.48
N ALA A 45 -0.51 -19.75 24.67
CA ALA A 45 -1.74 -19.56 23.90
C ALA A 45 -1.43 -19.06 22.47
N LEU A 46 -2.26 -19.44 21.51
CA LEU A 46 -2.32 -18.77 20.21
C LEU A 46 -3.23 -17.54 20.35
N ASP A 47 -2.70 -16.39 19.96
CA ASP A 47 -3.41 -15.11 19.92
C ASP A 47 -3.49 -14.63 18.46
N VAL A 48 -4.58 -13.95 18.09
CA VAL A 48 -4.84 -13.55 16.70
C VAL A 48 -4.48 -12.07 16.55
N GLN A 49 -3.24 -11.82 16.16
CA GLN A 49 -2.70 -10.47 16.06
C GLN A 49 -2.95 -9.88 14.67
N TYR A 50 -3.33 -8.60 14.62
CA TYR A 50 -3.38 -7.85 13.37
C TYR A 50 -1.97 -7.36 13.02
N ARG A 51 -1.45 -7.79 11.87
CA ARG A 51 -0.13 -7.35 11.38
C ARG A 51 -0.29 -6.43 10.16
N PRO A 52 0.01 -5.12 10.28
CA PRO A 52 0.05 -4.23 9.12
C PRO A 52 1.24 -4.56 8.20
N PHE A 53 1.09 -4.28 6.91
CA PHE A 53 2.17 -4.40 5.92
C PHE A 53 2.20 -3.27 4.87
N CYS A 54 1.08 -2.58 4.68
CA CYS A 54 0.96 -1.39 3.85
C CYS A 54 0.03 -0.37 4.55
N SER A 55 -0.05 0.83 3.99
CA SER A 55 -1.01 1.87 4.33
C SER A 55 -2.06 2.04 3.22
N GLY A 56 -3.15 2.75 3.50
CA GLY A 56 -4.18 3.08 2.52
C GLY A 56 -5.09 4.24 2.96
N THR A 57 -5.91 4.76 2.05
CA THR A 57 -6.86 5.85 2.33
C THR A 57 -8.25 5.61 1.76
N LEU A 58 -9.27 5.69 2.61
CA LEU A 58 -10.68 5.65 2.25
C LEU A 58 -11.03 6.80 1.30
N ILE A 59 -11.32 6.47 0.04
CA ILE A 59 -11.70 7.43 -1.03
C ILE A 59 -13.18 7.31 -1.44
N GLY A 60 -13.80 6.18 -1.14
CA GLY A 60 -15.25 5.95 -1.14
C GLY A 60 -15.63 5.12 0.08
N LYS A 61 -16.91 5.04 0.44
CA LYS A 61 -17.36 4.37 1.68
C LYS A 61 -16.83 2.94 1.86
N SER A 62 -16.75 2.19 0.76
CA SER A 62 -16.26 0.81 0.71
C SER A 62 -15.05 0.68 -0.21
N THR A 63 -14.22 1.72 -0.34
CA THR A 63 -13.07 1.74 -1.25
C THR A 63 -11.89 2.52 -0.70
N VAL A 64 -10.76 1.83 -0.61
CA VAL A 64 -9.48 2.33 -0.08
C VAL A 64 -8.45 2.38 -1.21
N LEU A 65 -7.84 3.55 -1.41
CA LEU A 65 -6.71 3.79 -2.31
C LEU A 65 -5.40 3.33 -1.66
N THR A 66 -4.53 2.68 -2.41
CA THR A 66 -3.21 2.20 -1.96
C THR A 66 -2.28 2.02 -3.18
N ALA A 67 -1.07 1.47 -3.00
CA ALA A 67 -0.15 1.16 -4.10
C ALA A 67 -0.56 -0.13 -4.84
N LYS A 68 -0.17 -0.28 -6.12
CA LYS A 68 -0.46 -1.50 -6.90
C LYS A 68 0.30 -2.70 -6.34
N HIS A 69 1.54 -2.50 -5.90
CA HIS A 69 2.31 -3.54 -5.24
C HIS A 69 1.67 -4.00 -3.91
N CYS A 70 1.01 -3.08 -3.16
CA CYS A 70 0.21 -3.46 -1.99
C CYS A 70 -1.01 -4.31 -2.37
N VAL A 71 -1.72 -3.99 -3.46
CA VAL A 71 -2.83 -4.83 -3.97
C VAL A 71 -2.34 -6.24 -4.36
N ASP A 72 -1.17 -6.35 -4.98
CA ASP A 72 -0.58 -7.65 -5.32
C ASP A 72 -0.06 -8.41 -4.09
N ALA A 73 0.33 -7.71 -3.01
CA ALA A 73 0.62 -8.32 -1.70
C ALA A 73 -0.67 -8.82 -1.02
N VAL A 74 -1.76 -8.03 -1.02
CA VAL A 74 -3.08 -8.45 -0.52
C VAL A 74 -3.52 -9.74 -1.20
N ARG A 75 -3.42 -9.83 -2.54
CA ARG A 75 -3.75 -11.06 -3.29
C ARG A 75 -2.93 -12.27 -2.85
N LYS A 76 -1.63 -12.12 -2.60
CA LYS A 76 -0.75 -13.20 -2.15
C LYS A 76 -1.11 -13.65 -0.73
N MET A 77 -1.41 -12.71 0.16
CA MET A 77 -1.77 -12.99 1.56
C MET A 77 -3.17 -13.61 1.70
N ALA A 78 -4.12 -13.22 0.85
CA ALA A 78 -5.48 -13.74 0.83
C ALA A 78 -5.55 -15.28 0.61
N ALA A 79 -4.56 -15.85 -0.09
CA ALA A 79 -4.45 -17.30 -0.27
C ALA A 79 -4.05 -18.06 1.02
N GLY A 80 -3.68 -17.36 2.09
CA GLY A 80 -3.30 -17.95 3.39
C GLY A 80 -4.14 -17.46 4.58
N GLY A 81 -5.13 -16.58 4.38
CA GLY A 81 -5.95 -16.02 5.46
C GLY A 81 -6.76 -14.80 5.04
N ARG A 82 -7.52 -14.23 5.99
CA ARG A 82 -8.28 -12.97 5.75
C ARG A 82 -7.36 -11.75 5.74
N VAL A 83 -7.69 -10.81 4.87
CA VAL A 83 -6.99 -9.55 4.61
C VAL A 83 -7.93 -8.39 4.88
N TYR A 84 -7.42 -7.35 5.54
CA TYR A 84 -8.24 -6.33 6.18
C TYR A 84 -7.72 -4.91 5.91
N PHE A 85 -8.64 -3.94 5.96
CA PHE A 85 -8.33 -2.53 6.20
C PHE A 85 -8.54 -2.22 7.69
N GLY A 86 -7.48 -1.76 8.35
CA GLY A 86 -7.48 -1.35 9.75
C GLY A 86 -7.60 0.16 9.89
N VAL A 87 -8.68 0.61 10.54
CA VAL A 87 -8.90 2.02 10.91
C VAL A 87 -8.48 2.20 12.36
N GLY A 88 -7.58 3.16 12.61
CA GLY A 88 -7.21 3.57 13.96
C GLY A 88 -5.90 4.34 14.02
N PHE A 89 -5.52 4.86 15.20
CA PHE A 89 -4.16 5.42 15.38
C PHE A 89 -3.10 4.32 15.50
N ASP A 90 -3.38 3.27 16.27
CA ASP A 90 -2.54 2.07 16.32
C ASP A 90 -2.94 1.15 15.15
N GLY A 91 -2.03 0.95 14.22
CA GLY A 91 -2.17 0.05 13.08
C GLY A 91 -1.80 -1.41 13.39
N THR A 92 -1.35 -1.72 14.61
CA THR A 92 -1.23 -3.08 15.15
C THR A 92 -2.46 -3.47 16.01
N HIS A 93 -3.13 -2.47 16.61
CA HIS A 93 -4.40 -2.62 17.33
C HIS A 93 -5.48 -1.66 16.80
N PRO A 94 -5.95 -1.82 15.54
CA PRO A 94 -6.90 -0.89 14.94
C PRO A 94 -8.27 -0.90 15.63
N ASP A 95 -8.85 0.29 15.82
CA ASP A 95 -10.18 0.53 16.40
C ASP A 95 -11.32 -0.16 15.61
N ARG A 96 -11.12 -0.40 14.31
CA ARG A 96 -12.00 -1.22 13.45
C ARG A 96 -11.18 -1.94 12.37
N THR A 97 -11.47 -3.22 12.15
CA THR A 97 -11.03 -3.98 10.97
C THR A 97 -12.21 -4.26 10.05
N VAL A 98 -12.03 -4.07 8.75
CA VAL A 98 -13.02 -4.35 7.69
C VAL A 98 -12.41 -5.29 6.64
N ASP A 99 -13.15 -6.27 6.11
CA ASP A 99 -12.59 -7.25 5.17
C ASP A 99 -12.35 -6.64 3.79
N ILE A 100 -11.27 -7.07 3.13
CA ILE A 100 -11.01 -6.75 1.73
C ILE A 100 -11.59 -7.86 0.84
N VAL A 101 -12.42 -7.47 -0.13
CA VAL A 101 -13.25 -8.41 -0.92
C VAL A 101 -13.21 -8.25 -2.44
N GLU A 102 -12.65 -7.18 -2.99
CA GLU A 102 -12.32 -7.06 -4.42
C GLU A 102 -11.06 -6.19 -4.60
N LEU A 103 -10.26 -6.47 -5.63
CA LEU A 103 -8.95 -5.86 -5.87
C LEU A 103 -8.84 -5.17 -7.23
N GLY A 104 -8.53 -3.88 -7.24
CA GLY A 104 -8.33 -3.09 -8.46
C GLY A 104 -6.87 -2.64 -8.64
N ARG A 105 -6.28 -2.92 -9.80
CA ARG A 105 -4.97 -2.36 -10.23
C ARG A 105 -5.20 -1.24 -11.23
N ALA A 106 -4.57 -0.07 -11.06
CA ALA A 106 -4.69 1.03 -12.03
C ALA A 106 -4.06 0.64 -13.40
N PRO A 107 -4.59 1.16 -14.52
CA PRO A 107 -4.10 0.83 -15.86
C PRO A 107 -2.67 1.35 -16.11
N GLY A 108 -1.88 0.59 -16.87
CA GLY A 108 -0.47 0.88 -17.16
C GLY A 108 0.45 0.18 -16.16
N HIS A 109 1.14 -0.87 -16.61
CA HIS A 109 1.81 -1.85 -15.75
C HIS A 109 3.32 -1.99 -16.00
N GLU A 110 3.88 -1.13 -16.85
CA GLU A 110 5.27 -1.19 -17.32
C GLU A 110 6.02 0.08 -16.91
N GLY A 111 7.31 -0.04 -16.58
CA GLY A 111 8.16 1.07 -16.14
C GLY A 111 7.87 1.54 -14.71
N GLY A 112 8.19 2.81 -14.43
CA GLY A 112 8.15 3.39 -13.09
C GLY A 112 9.30 2.94 -12.19
N PHE A 113 9.58 3.70 -11.13
CA PHE A 113 10.73 3.52 -10.24
C PHE A 113 10.80 2.12 -9.60
N VAL A 114 9.65 1.54 -9.27
CA VAL A 114 9.53 0.20 -8.66
C VAL A 114 9.10 -0.90 -9.65
N GLY A 115 9.00 -0.59 -10.95
CA GLY A 115 8.62 -1.56 -11.99
C GLY A 115 7.13 -1.93 -12.07
N PHE A 116 6.25 -1.34 -11.25
CA PHE A 116 4.80 -1.58 -11.27
C PHE A 116 4.03 -0.69 -12.28
N GLY A 117 4.75 0.08 -13.11
CA GLY A 117 4.21 1.13 -13.96
C GLY A 117 3.59 2.24 -13.13
N ARG A 118 2.33 2.56 -13.42
CA ARG A 118 1.57 3.54 -12.62
C ARG A 118 1.13 2.88 -11.31
N ASP A 119 1.98 2.86 -10.28
CA ASP A 119 1.85 2.04 -9.06
C ASP A 119 0.74 2.49 -8.08
N VAL A 120 -0.49 2.57 -8.60
CA VAL A 120 -1.70 2.84 -7.83
C VAL A 120 -2.65 1.65 -7.94
N GLY A 121 -3.34 1.37 -6.84
CA GLY A 121 -4.36 0.35 -6.73
C GLY A 121 -5.48 0.77 -5.78
N VAL A 122 -6.52 -0.05 -5.73
CA VAL A 122 -7.61 0.07 -4.77
C VAL A 122 -7.94 -1.31 -4.19
N VAL A 123 -8.39 -1.30 -2.95
CA VAL A 123 -9.07 -2.44 -2.34
C VAL A 123 -10.51 -2.03 -1.99
N HIS A 124 -11.43 -2.96 -2.16
CA HIS A 124 -12.85 -2.75 -1.85
C HIS A 124 -13.24 -3.53 -0.60
N LEU A 125 -14.13 -2.94 0.19
CA LEU A 125 -14.53 -3.41 1.52
C LEU A 125 -15.87 -4.15 1.48
N ASP A 126 -16.09 -5.07 2.43
CA ASP A 126 -17.36 -5.81 2.55
C ASP A 126 -18.51 -4.97 3.13
N GLU A 127 -18.21 -4.06 4.07
CA GLU A 127 -19.16 -3.06 4.58
C GLU A 127 -18.87 -1.62 4.10
N GLU A 128 -19.90 -0.76 4.14
CA GLU A 128 -19.75 0.68 3.93
C GLU A 128 -19.33 1.38 5.23
N ILE A 129 -18.11 1.90 5.29
CA ILE A 129 -17.71 2.88 6.29
C ILE A 129 -18.46 4.20 5.99
N THR A 130 -19.37 4.60 6.89
CA THR A 130 -20.29 5.75 6.70
C THR A 130 -20.13 6.86 7.74
N ASP A 131 -19.43 6.57 8.84
CA ASP A 131 -19.11 7.49 9.93
C ASP A 131 -17.81 8.28 9.70
N ILE A 132 -16.95 7.82 8.79
CA ILE A 132 -15.71 8.48 8.39
C ILE A 132 -15.88 9.10 7.00
N ALA A 133 -15.57 10.39 6.86
CA ALA A 133 -15.66 11.11 5.59
C ALA A 133 -14.51 10.72 4.63
N PRO A 134 -14.78 10.12 3.45
CA PRO A 134 -13.72 9.72 2.54
C PRO A 134 -12.92 10.91 1.98
N ALA A 135 -11.63 10.72 1.74
CA ALA A 135 -10.75 11.75 1.20
C ALA A 135 -11.14 12.16 -0.23
N ALA A 136 -10.87 13.41 -0.59
CA ALA A 136 -10.93 13.87 -1.98
C ALA A 136 -9.69 13.38 -2.77
N MET A 137 -9.76 13.40 -4.09
CA MET A 137 -8.66 13.03 -4.97
C MET A 137 -8.39 14.10 -6.03
N ALA A 138 -7.13 14.45 -6.25
CA ALA A 138 -6.69 15.38 -7.28
C ALA A 138 -5.38 14.90 -7.94
N ALA A 139 -5.06 15.44 -9.12
CA ALA A 139 -3.74 15.30 -9.72
C ALA A 139 -2.79 16.38 -9.16
N LEU A 140 -1.48 16.09 -9.15
CA LEU A 140 -0.44 17.12 -9.01
C LEU A 140 -0.29 17.90 -10.32
N SER A 141 0.17 19.15 -10.21
CA SER A 141 0.58 20.02 -11.31
C SER A 141 2.03 20.48 -11.13
N ASP A 142 2.62 21.10 -12.15
CA ASP A 142 3.96 21.69 -12.03
C ASP A 142 3.98 22.95 -11.14
N ALA A 143 2.81 23.56 -10.91
CA ALA A 143 2.64 24.63 -9.92
C ALA A 143 2.64 24.13 -8.46
N ASP A 144 2.71 22.80 -8.23
CA ASP A 144 2.92 22.20 -6.92
C ASP A 144 4.40 21.93 -6.61
N ILE A 145 5.32 22.09 -7.56
CA ILE A 145 6.77 21.91 -7.32
C ILE A 145 7.27 22.99 -6.34
N ASP A 146 8.21 22.61 -5.47
CA ASP A 146 8.74 23.39 -4.34
C ASP A 146 7.68 23.77 -3.28
N THR A 147 6.50 23.13 -3.29
CA THR A 147 5.45 23.36 -2.29
C THR A 147 5.23 22.16 -1.37
N ARG A 148 4.82 22.44 -0.13
CA ARG A 148 4.69 21.42 0.94
C ARG A 148 3.36 20.66 0.90
N PHE A 149 3.44 19.41 1.29
CA PHE A 149 2.38 18.44 1.52
C PHE A 149 2.60 17.79 2.89
N ALA A 150 1.66 16.96 3.36
CA ALA A 150 1.93 16.00 4.40
C ALA A 150 2.02 14.58 3.81
N ALA A 151 2.94 13.79 4.33
CA ALA A 151 2.93 12.34 4.22
C ALA A 151 2.41 11.78 5.55
N ILE A 152 1.47 10.82 5.50
CA ILE A 152 0.82 10.28 6.72
C ILE A 152 0.63 8.76 6.57
N GLY A 153 1.32 7.96 7.37
CA GLY A 153 1.36 6.50 7.22
C GLY A 153 1.76 5.75 8.50
N TYR A 154 2.02 4.45 8.35
CA TYR A 154 2.29 3.49 9.44
C TYR A 154 3.65 2.80 9.30
N GLY A 155 4.51 3.27 8.38
CA GLY A 155 5.82 2.69 8.07
C GLY A 155 6.87 2.87 9.15
N VAL A 156 8.10 2.49 8.80
CA VAL A 156 9.30 2.58 9.64
C VAL A 156 9.56 4.03 10.08
N GLN A 157 9.73 4.16 11.39
CA GLN A 157 9.67 5.41 12.12
C GLN A 157 11.06 5.96 12.46
N ASP A 158 11.98 5.06 12.79
CA ASP A 158 13.33 5.34 13.26
C ASP A 158 14.34 4.31 12.72
N ASN A 159 15.59 4.37 13.21
CA ASN A 159 16.65 3.41 12.84
C ASN A 159 16.61 2.10 13.64
N GLU A 160 15.81 2.02 14.71
CA GLU A 160 15.54 0.77 15.44
C GLU A 160 14.47 -0.07 14.70
N ASN A 161 13.77 0.54 13.74
CA ASN A 161 12.71 0.01 12.88
C ASN A 161 11.36 -0.12 13.62
N THR A 162 11.10 0.76 14.58
CA THR A 162 9.74 0.98 15.13
C THR A 162 8.79 1.28 13.98
N LEU A 163 7.57 0.75 14.01
CA LEU A 163 6.54 0.93 12.98
C LEU A 163 5.14 0.69 13.55
N GLY A 164 4.12 0.94 12.75
CA GLY A 164 2.76 0.47 13.02
C GLY A 164 1.85 1.45 13.77
N THR A 165 2.31 2.60 14.23
CA THR A 165 1.44 3.72 14.66
C THR A 165 1.31 4.76 13.54
N ARG A 166 0.17 5.46 13.45
CA ARG A 166 -0.05 6.47 12.41
C ARG A 166 0.76 7.74 12.71
N LYS A 167 1.66 8.12 11.81
CA LYS A 167 2.55 9.28 11.96
C LYS A 167 2.39 10.24 10.78
N ALA A 168 2.69 11.52 10.98
CA ALA A 168 2.54 12.57 9.98
C ALA A 168 3.79 13.46 9.89
N GLY A 169 4.30 13.68 8.68
CA GLY A 169 5.46 14.54 8.41
C GLY A 169 5.19 15.53 7.28
N SER A 170 5.76 16.74 7.37
CA SER A 170 5.74 17.71 6.26
C SER A 170 6.78 17.33 5.21
N VAL A 171 6.42 17.36 3.94
CA VAL A 171 7.32 16.97 2.83
C VAL A 171 7.16 17.90 1.62
N THR A 172 8.24 18.19 0.90
CA THR A 172 8.23 19.08 -0.27
C THR A 172 8.24 18.30 -1.58
N LEU A 173 7.40 18.68 -2.54
CA LEU A 173 7.39 18.09 -3.88
C LEU A 173 8.57 18.65 -4.71
N ARG A 174 9.52 17.79 -5.09
CA ARG A 174 10.77 18.19 -5.77
C ARG A 174 10.73 17.99 -7.28
N ALA A 175 10.10 16.92 -7.78
CA ALA A 175 10.05 16.62 -9.22
C ALA A 175 8.84 15.76 -9.59
N ARG A 176 8.42 15.83 -10.87
CA ARG A 176 7.31 15.06 -11.48
C ARG A 176 7.70 14.28 -12.75
N GLU A 177 8.95 14.41 -13.15
CA GLU A 177 9.60 13.80 -14.31
C GLU A 177 11.14 13.89 -14.15
N GLY A 178 11.91 13.24 -15.02
CA GLY A 178 13.38 13.25 -15.00
C GLY A 178 14.01 12.00 -14.37
N LYS A 179 15.33 11.88 -14.48
CA LYS A 179 16.10 10.73 -13.95
C LYS A 179 16.07 10.74 -12.43
N VAL A 180 15.42 9.74 -11.82
CA VAL A 180 15.18 9.72 -10.38
C VAL A 180 16.46 9.57 -9.57
N LEU A 181 17.44 8.81 -10.06
CA LEU A 181 18.73 8.63 -9.40
C LEU A 181 19.60 9.89 -9.51
N GLU A 182 19.52 10.65 -10.61
CA GLU A 182 20.15 11.97 -10.71
C GLU A 182 19.50 12.98 -9.75
N LEU A 183 18.17 12.94 -9.61
CA LEU A 183 17.42 13.78 -8.67
C LEU A 183 17.66 13.42 -7.19
N MET A 184 17.93 12.15 -6.87
CA MET A 184 18.24 11.68 -5.52
C MET A 184 19.70 11.92 -5.12
N PHE A 185 20.65 11.57 -5.99
CA PHE A 185 22.09 11.56 -5.67
C PHE A 185 22.86 12.78 -6.19
N GLY A 186 22.30 13.56 -7.12
CA GLY A 186 22.94 14.75 -7.72
C GLY A 186 24.07 14.45 -8.71
N SER A 187 24.73 13.28 -8.62
CA SER A 187 25.67 12.80 -9.63
C SER A 187 25.77 11.27 -9.65
N PHE A 188 26.33 10.73 -10.74
CA PHE A 188 26.61 9.30 -10.87
C PHE A 188 27.64 8.82 -9.86
N GLU A 189 28.65 9.64 -9.58
CA GLU A 189 29.73 9.32 -8.65
C GLU A 189 29.19 9.18 -7.22
N ALA A 190 28.22 10.01 -6.83
CA ALA A 190 27.49 9.88 -5.56
C ALA A 190 26.60 8.62 -5.53
N PHE A 191 25.91 8.31 -6.63
CA PHE A 191 25.14 7.06 -6.77
C PHE A 191 26.04 5.80 -6.66
N VAL A 192 27.20 5.79 -7.32
CA VAL A 192 28.18 4.69 -7.22
C VAL A 192 28.74 4.56 -5.82
N GLN A 193 29.06 5.67 -5.13
CA GLN A 193 29.49 5.63 -3.73
C GLN A 193 28.41 5.03 -2.81
N TRP A 194 27.13 5.34 -3.03
CA TRP A 194 26.03 4.69 -2.31
C TRP A 194 25.89 3.19 -2.66
N ALA A 195 25.93 2.86 -3.95
CA ALA A 195 25.76 1.50 -4.47
C ALA A 195 26.86 0.53 -3.99
N THR A 196 28.09 1.05 -3.84
CA THR A 196 29.28 0.24 -3.49
C THR A 196 29.65 0.27 -2.00
N THR A 197 29.01 1.10 -1.17
CA THR A 197 29.33 1.13 0.27
C THR A 197 28.61 0.01 1.04
N GLY A 198 29.42 -0.91 1.59
CA GLY A 198 28.98 -1.99 2.47
C GLY A 198 28.39 -3.19 1.71
N ASP A 199 27.58 -3.97 2.44
CA ASP A 199 27.03 -5.28 2.02
C ASP A 199 26.04 -5.20 0.83
N ARG A 200 25.76 -3.98 0.36
CA ARG A 200 24.87 -3.66 -0.77
C ARG A 200 25.44 -4.09 -2.11
N SER A 201 26.75 -4.04 -2.25
CA SER A 201 27.47 -4.45 -3.46
C SER A 201 27.08 -5.87 -3.89
N GLY A 202 26.91 -6.80 -2.95
CA GLY A 202 26.43 -8.16 -3.23
C GLY A 202 24.94 -8.25 -3.58
N HIS A 203 24.08 -7.44 -2.96
CA HIS A 203 22.63 -7.46 -3.21
C HIS A 203 22.23 -6.74 -4.50
N LEU A 204 22.87 -5.61 -4.81
CA LEU A 204 22.64 -4.86 -6.03
C LEU A 204 23.24 -5.58 -7.25
N ALA A 205 24.45 -6.15 -7.14
CA ALA A 205 24.99 -7.00 -8.20
C ALA A 205 24.12 -8.23 -8.45
N ARG A 206 23.56 -8.88 -7.41
CA ARG A 206 22.59 -9.98 -7.58
C ARG A 206 21.32 -9.50 -8.28
N SER A 207 20.71 -8.42 -7.81
CA SER A 207 19.45 -7.90 -8.38
C SER A 207 19.60 -7.35 -9.81
N LEU A 208 20.81 -6.97 -10.23
CA LEU A 208 21.11 -6.58 -11.61
C LEU A 208 21.44 -7.81 -12.47
N ALA A 209 22.19 -8.80 -11.96
CA ALA A 209 22.46 -10.06 -12.67
C ALA A 209 21.18 -10.90 -12.89
N GLU A 210 20.23 -10.87 -11.96
CA GLU A 210 18.90 -11.49 -12.11
C GLU A 210 18.05 -10.86 -13.24
N THR A 211 18.50 -9.75 -13.85
CA THR A 211 17.89 -9.19 -15.07
C THR A 211 18.54 -9.62 -16.40
N GLU A 212 19.59 -10.46 -16.37
CA GLU A 212 20.25 -10.96 -17.58
C GLU A 212 19.85 -12.40 -17.99
N GLU A 213 19.08 -13.17 -17.20
CA GLU A 213 18.76 -14.58 -17.52
C GLU A 213 17.82 -14.80 -18.74
N GLU A 214 17.28 -13.74 -19.36
CA GLU A 214 16.63 -13.79 -20.68
C GLU A 214 17.39 -12.98 -21.76
N GLY A 215 18.73 -12.87 -21.61
CA GLY A 215 19.65 -12.13 -22.49
C GLY A 215 20.44 -12.99 -23.50
N ASN A 216 20.03 -12.89 -24.77
CA ASN A 216 20.59 -13.47 -26.01
C ASN A 216 22.12 -13.76 -26.08
N GLU A 217 22.52 -14.89 -26.68
CA GLU A 217 23.93 -15.24 -26.97
C GLU A 217 24.58 -14.23 -27.96
N GLY A 218 25.36 -13.26 -27.46
CA GLY A 218 26.21 -12.43 -28.33
C GLY A 218 26.63 -11.05 -27.83
N GLU A 219 25.97 -10.49 -26.81
CA GLU A 219 26.43 -9.24 -26.20
C GLU A 219 27.61 -9.48 -25.24
N ALA A 220 28.51 -8.50 -25.13
CA ALA A 220 29.62 -8.58 -24.19
C ALA A 220 29.10 -8.26 -22.79
N ALA A 221 29.31 -9.18 -21.84
CA ALA A 221 28.83 -9.05 -20.46
C ALA A 221 29.20 -7.68 -19.86
N CYS A 222 28.17 -6.96 -19.41
CA CYS A 222 28.28 -5.61 -18.87
C CYS A 222 28.93 -5.68 -17.48
N ASP A 223 30.00 -4.94 -17.25
CA ASP A 223 30.63 -4.88 -15.92
C ASP A 223 29.76 -4.08 -14.93
N ILE A 224 30.13 -4.09 -13.64
CA ILE A 224 29.31 -3.45 -12.60
C ILE A 224 29.18 -1.93 -12.81
N ASP A 225 30.20 -1.26 -13.36
CA ASP A 225 30.14 0.18 -13.63
C ASP A 225 29.24 0.46 -14.85
N CYS A 226 29.26 -0.41 -15.85
CA CYS A 226 28.35 -0.45 -16.99
C CYS A 226 26.87 -0.66 -16.54
N LEU A 227 26.62 -1.62 -15.65
CA LEU A 227 25.27 -1.91 -15.12
C LEU A 227 24.74 -0.76 -14.25
N LEU A 228 25.58 -0.21 -13.36
CA LEU A 228 25.24 0.96 -12.55
C LEU A 228 24.98 2.18 -13.43
N ARG A 229 25.78 2.39 -14.48
CA ARG A 229 25.59 3.47 -15.47
C ARG A 229 24.24 3.34 -16.17
N LYS A 230 23.93 2.15 -16.68
CA LYS A 230 22.63 1.85 -17.31
C LYS A 230 21.47 2.17 -16.36
N HIS A 231 21.51 1.66 -15.13
CA HIS A 231 20.45 1.89 -14.14
C HIS A 231 20.29 3.39 -13.79
N TYR A 232 21.39 4.13 -13.60
CA TYR A 232 21.38 5.58 -13.35
C TYR A 232 20.73 6.38 -14.49
N ASP A 233 21.01 6.01 -15.74
CA ASP A 233 20.51 6.74 -16.91
C ASP A 233 19.09 6.31 -17.35
N GLU A 234 18.67 5.08 -17.07
CA GLU A 234 17.35 4.53 -17.43
C GLU A 234 16.28 4.70 -16.33
N ALA A 235 16.66 4.86 -15.06
CA ALA A 235 15.71 5.09 -13.96
C ALA A 235 15.11 6.50 -14.03
N VAL A 236 13.93 6.62 -14.64
CA VAL A 236 13.21 7.88 -14.91
C VAL A 236 11.83 7.86 -14.25
N LEU A 237 11.46 8.96 -13.58
CA LEU A 237 10.10 9.18 -13.06
C LEU A 237 9.09 9.16 -14.21
N LEU A 238 8.08 8.29 -14.13
CA LEU A 238 7.01 8.18 -15.13
C LEU A 238 6.18 9.48 -15.17
N ALA A 239 6.47 10.34 -16.14
CA ALA A 239 5.98 11.71 -16.21
C ALA A 239 4.47 11.85 -15.98
N GLY A 240 4.08 12.63 -14.97
CA GLY A 240 2.69 12.85 -14.59
C GLY A 240 1.98 11.68 -13.88
N TYR A 241 2.71 10.60 -13.59
CA TYR A 241 2.24 9.42 -12.84
C TYR A 241 3.17 9.01 -11.69
N GLU A 242 4.35 9.61 -11.58
CA GLU A 242 5.25 9.52 -10.42
C GLU A 242 5.73 10.92 -10.00
N ALA A 243 6.24 11.04 -8.77
CA ALA A 243 6.86 12.25 -8.25
C ALA A 243 7.90 11.92 -7.18
N LEU A 244 8.99 12.69 -7.14
CA LEU A 244 9.96 12.66 -6.04
C LEU A 244 9.58 13.72 -4.98
N VAL A 245 9.47 13.28 -3.73
CA VAL A 245 8.99 14.06 -2.60
C VAL A 245 9.89 13.85 -1.38
N GLY A 246 10.16 14.89 -0.60
CA GLY A 246 11.00 14.79 0.61
C GLY A 246 12.51 14.96 0.34
N ALA A 247 13.31 14.82 1.40
CA ALA A 247 14.75 15.14 1.43
C ALA A 247 15.12 16.61 1.14
N GLY A 248 14.17 17.54 1.27
CA GLY A 248 14.45 18.97 1.41
C GLY A 248 14.84 19.36 2.85
N GLU A 249 15.31 20.59 3.03
CA GLU A 249 15.62 21.11 4.37
C GLU A 249 14.33 21.25 5.22
N GLY A 250 14.29 20.53 6.35
CA GLY A 250 13.10 20.47 7.20
C GLY A 250 11.90 19.77 6.56
N ASP A 251 12.15 18.83 5.65
CA ASP A 251 11.20 17.77 5.29
C ASP A 251 11.38 16.55 6.21
N ALA A 252 10.27 15.86 6.47
CA ALA A 252 10.24 14.51 7.01
C ALA A 252 10.49 13.46 5.91
N GLN A 253 10.64 12.20 6.31
CA GLN A 253 10.97 11.10 5.39
C GLN A 253 10.08 9.86 5.64
N PRO A 254 9.14 9.56 4.71
CA PRO A 254 8.42 8.28 4.68
C PRO A 254 9.37 7.10 4.45
N CYS A 255 9.01 5.90 4.91
CA CYS A 255 9.90 4.75 4.84
C CYS A 255 9.16 3.40 4.61
N TYR A 256 9.87 2.27 4.74
CA TYR A 256 9.31 0.94 4.47
C TYR A 256 8.04 0.67 5.30
N GLY A 257 6.96 0.21 4.65
CA GLY A 257 5.63 0.07 5.28
C GLY A 257 4.71 1.28 5.12
N ASP A 258 5.24 2.46 4.78
CA ASP A 258 4.42 3.59 4.29
C ASP A 258 3.90 3.34 2.87
N SER A 259 4.31 2.27 2.20
CA SER A 259 3.75 1.78 0.94
C SER A 259 2.23 1.90 0.89
N GLY A 260 1.68 2.66 -0.06
CA GLY A 260 0.25 2.95 -0.18
C GLY A 260 -0.28 4.12 0.65
N SER A 261 0.54 4.73 1.52
CA SER A 261 0.17 5.92 2.31
C SER A 261 0.00 7.14 1.41
N PRO A 262 -0.94 8.05 1.72
CA PRO A 262 -1.26 9.16 0.83
C PRO A 262 -0.28 10.34 0.98
N LEU A 263 0.00 11.00 -0.15
CA LEU A 263 0.47 12.38 -0.17
C LEU A 263 -0.74 13.31 -0.09
N VAL A 264 -0.82 14.16 0.94
CA VAL A 264 -2.04 14.92 1.24
C VAL A 264 -1.88 16.42 1.47
N ARG A 265 -3.01 17.12 1.30
CA ARG A 265 -3.30 18.45 1.90
C ARG A 265 -4.73 18.43 2.45
N THR A 266 -5.02 19.35 3.38
CA THR A 266 -6.40 19.68 3.76
C THR A 266 -6.81 20.95 3.02
N GLU A 267 -7.69 20.82 2.03
CA GLU A 267 -8.22 21.94 1.25
C GLU A 267 -9.71 22.15 1.58
N GLY A 268 -10.09 23.38 1.93
CA GLY A 268 -11.49 23.70 2.26
C GLY A 268 -12.08 22.89 3.42
N GLY A 269 -11.23 22.43 4.34
CA GLY A 269 -11.62 21.56 5.46
C GLY A 269 -11.74 20.07 5.12
N ARG A 270 -11.40 19.63 3.90
CA ARG A 270 -11.41 18.22 3.49
C ARG A 270 -10.00 17.73 3.14
N LEU A 271 -9.64 16.56 3.68
CA LEU A 271 -8.43 15.84 3.29
C LEU A 271 -8.47 15.49 1.80
N ARG A 272 -7.37 15.73 1.09
CA ARG A 272 -7.22 15.46 -0.35
C ARG A 272 -5.93 14.71 -0.61
N VAL A 273 -6.03 13.59 -1.34
CA VAL A 273 -4.91 12.75 -1.78
C VAL A 273 -4.49 13.13 -3.20
N TYR A 274 -3.18 13.15 -3.45
CA TYR A 274 -2.57 13.47 -4.75
C TYR A 274 -1.74 12.30 -5.34
N GLY A 275 -1.41 11.31 -4.50
CA GLY A 275 -0.67 10.11 -4.84
C GLY A 275 -0.51 9.21 -3.63
N VAL A 276 0.09 8.04 -3.82
CA VAL A 276 0.42 7.05 -2.78
C VAL A 276 1.91 6.74 -2.78
N ALA A 277 2.51 6.51 -1.62
CA ALA A 277 3.93 6.16 -1.51
C ALA A 277 4.20 4.82 -2.19
N SER A 278 5.21 4.79 -3.07
CA SER A 278 5.49 3.66 -3.95
C SER A 278 6.88 3.07 -3.71
N GLY A 279 7.92 3.89 -3.61
CA GLY A 279 9.28 3.42 -3.33
C GLY A 279 10.18 4.41 -2.59
N VAL A 280 11.17 3.86 -1.87
CA VAL A 280 12.16 4.59 -1.06
C VAL A 280 13.55 3.95 -1.20
N ILE A 281 14.61 4.73 -0.97
CA ILE A 281 15.98 4.25 -0.90
C ILE A 281 16.51 4.39 0.54
N ARG A 282 17.09 3.30 1.07
CA ARG A 282 17.80 3.23 2.35
C ARG A 282 19.25 3.69 2.22
N THR A 283 19.88 4.23 3.27
CA THR A 283 21.36 4.38 3.35
C THR A 283 21.98 3.51 4.44
N ASN A 284 23.31 3.57 4.54
CA ASN A 284 24.08 2.96 5.62
C ASN A 284 24.03 3.78 6.91
N GLN A 285 23.35 4.93 6.93
CA GLN A 285 23.22 5.80 8.09
C GLN A 285 21.77 5.88 8.59
N LEU A 286 20.80 5.93 7.67
CA LEU A 286 19.37 6.04 7.98
C LEU A 286 18.55 4.94 7.29
N ALA A 287 17.43 4.55 7.90
CA ALA A 287 16.49 3.58 7.33
C ALA A 287 15.94 4.04 5.96
N CYS A 288 15.66 5.33 5.81
CA CYS A 288 15.36 6.04 4.57
C CYS A 288 15.84 7.50 4.70
N ASP A 289 16.22 8.16 3.59
CA ASP A 289 16.71 9.56 3.60
C ASP A 289 16.77 10.29 2.23
N TYR A 290 16.75 9.61 1.08
CA TYR A 290 16.77 10.25 -0.26
C TYR A 290 15.40 10.72 -0.79
N GLY A 291 14.41 10.87 0.08
CA GLY A 291 13.02 11.14 -0.30
C GLY A 291 12.26 9.86 -0.62
N THR A 292 11.08 10.04 -1.21
CA THR A 292 10.13 8.98 -1.55
C THR A 292 9.60 9.23 -2.95
N VAL A 293 9.53 8.18 -3.77
CA VAL A 293 8.76 8.19 -5.01
C VAL A 293 7.31 7.88 -4.68
N TYR A 294 6.43 8.84 -4.96
CA TYR A 294 4.99 8.68 -4.90
C TYR A 294 4.44 8.35 -6.28
N ALA A 295 3.56 7.36 -6.38
CA ALA A 295 2.74 7.13 -7.57
C ALA A 295 1.53 8.08 -7.54
N THR A 296 1.41 8.94 -8.56
CA THR A 296 0.53 10.11 -8.54
C THR A 296 -0.72 9.91 -9.38
N LEU A 297 -1.77 10.66 -9.04
CA LEU A 297 -3.09 10.53 -9.67
C LEU A 297 -3.16 11.31 -10.99
N GLY A 298 -2.33 10.95 -11.96
CA GLY A 298 -2.43 11.40 -13.35
C GLY A 298 -3.76 10.99 -14.01
N PRO A 299 -4.13 11.55 -15.18
CA PRO A 299 -5.51 11.53 -15.69
C PRO A 299 -6.21 10.17 -15.71
N ASP A 300 -5.57 9.13 -16.25
CA ASP A 300 -6.14 7.78 -16.34
C ASP A 300 -6.34 7.13 -14.96
N VAL A 301 -5.38 7.37 -14.06
CA VAL A 301 -5.36 6.84 -12.69
C VAL A 301 -6.39 7.54 -11.82
N LEU A 302 -6.55 8.86 -11.97
CA LEU A 302 -7.59 9.63 -11.30
C LEU A 302 -8.99 9.27 -11.80
N ALA A 303 -9.14 8.96 -13.09
CA ALA A 303 -10.40 8.45 -13.64
C ALA A 303 -10.73 7.04 -13.11
N PHE A 304 -9.74 6.15 -13.05
CA PHE A 304 -9.84 4.83 -12.42
C PHE A 304 -10.24 4.94 -10.94
N ALA A 305 -9.52 5.72 -10.15
CA ALA A 305 -9.77 5.87 -8.71
C ALA A 305 -11.12 6.53 -8.42
N LYS A 306 -11.56 7.50 -9.23
CA LYS A 306 -12.92 8.07 -9.15
C LYS A 306 -14.00 7.03 -9.46
N LYS A 307 -13.83 6.21 -10.49
CA LYS A 307 -14.76 5.10 -10.79
C LYS A 307 -14.79 4.08 -9.64
N ALA A 308 -13.64 3.78 -9.04
CA ALA A 308 -13.53 2.89 -7.90
C ALA A 308 -14.21 3.46 -6.65
N SER A 309 -14.10 4.76 -6.37
CA SER A 309 -14.73 5.40 -5.20
C SER A 309 -16.28 5.34 -5.17
N THR A 310 -16.90 4.95 -6.28
CA THR A 310 -18.35 4.69 -6.40
C THR A 310 -18.65 3.22 -6.62
N TRP A 311 -17.76 2.31 -6.22
CA TRP A 311 -18.00 0.86 -6.23
C TRP A 311 -19.05 0.49 -5.16
N SER A 312 -19.80 -0.57 -5.46
CA SER A 312 -20.81 -1.17 -4.59
C SER A 312 -20.75 -2.68 -4.77
N ASP A 313 -20.84 -3.45 -3.70
CA ASP A 313 -20.68 -4.90 -3.76
C ASP A 313 -21.71 -5.56 -4.69
N PRO A 314 -21.30 -6.20 -5.81
CA PRO A 314 -22.20 -6.90 -6.71
C PRO A 314 -22.84 -8.16 -6.11
N CYS A 315 -22.39 -8.62 -4.94
CA CYS A 315 -22.97 -9.73 -4.20
C CYS A 315 -24.12 -9.32 -3.26
N GLY A 316 -24.16 -8.07 -2.80
CA GLY A 316 -25.08 -7.60 -1.76
C GLY A 316 -25.05 -8.51 -0.53
N ASP A 317 -26.21 -8.89 -0.01
CA ASP A 317 -26.36 -9.79 1.16
C ASP A 317 -25.88 -11.24 0.91
N THR A 318 -25.34 -11.56 -0.28
CA THR A 318 -24.87 -12.91 -0.61
C THR A 318 -23.45 -13.13 -0.10
N GLY A 319 -23.28 -13.86 1.00
CA GLY A 319 -21.96 -14.24 1.51
C GLY A 319 -21.20 -15.25 0.62
N ILE A 320 -19.91 -15.43 0.89
CA ILE A 320 -19.04 -16.43 0.22
C ILE A 320 -19.49 -17.87 0.53
N GLY A 321 -19.91 -18.13 1.77
CA GLY A 321 -20.51 -19.43 2.15
C GLY A 321 -21.86 -19.70 1.46
N GLY A 322 -22.55 -18.66 0.98
CA GLY A 322 -23.75 -18.78 0.16
C GLY A 322 -25.01 -19.31 0.83
N VAL A 323 -26.03 -19.56 0.02
CA VAL A 323 -27.37 -20.02 0.39
C VAL A 323 -28.00 -20.90 -0.70
N CYS A 324 -28.91 -21.80 -0.31
CA CYS A 324 -29.72 -22.57 -1.25
C CYS A 324 -31.00 -21.82 -1.65
N GLU A 325 -31.11 -21.47 -2.93
CA GLU A 325 -32.36 -21.01 -3.57
C GLU A 325 -33.04 -22.22 -4.25
N GLY A 326 -33.66 -23.09 -3.43
CA GLY A 326 -34.25 -24.35 -3.91
C GLY A 326 -33.16 -25.34 -4.35
N PHE A 327 -33.16 -25.73 -5.63
CA PHE A 327 -32.08 -26.54 -6.22
C PHE A 327 -30.84 -25.72 -6.62
N THR A 328 -30.87 -24.39 -6.51
CA THR A 328 -29.75 -23.53 -6.88
C THR A 328 -28.83 -23.26 -5.69
N ALA A 329 -27.58 -23.70 -5.76
CA ALA A 329 -26.51 -23.20 -4.90
C ALA A 329 -26.11 -21.80 -5.37
N LYS A 330 -26.29 -20.78 -4.53
CA LYS A 330 -25.97 -19.38 -4.82
C LYS A 330 -24.97 -18.86 -3.80
N ARG A 331 -23.86 -18.29 -4.26
CA ARG A 331 -22.85 -17.68 -3.38
C ARG A 331 -22.16 -16.49 -4.03
N CYS A 332 -21.44 -15.71 -3.24
CA CYS A 332 -20.42 -14.82 -3.77
C CYS A 332 -19.12 -15.58 -4.05
N THR A 333 -18.27 -15.03 -4.90
CA THR A 333 -16.89 -15.50 -5.07
C THR A 333 -15.97 -14.94 -3.99
N ALA A 334 -15.05 -15.77 -3.51
CA ALA A 334 -13.93 -15.35 -2.68
C ALA A 334 -12.88 -14.56 -3.49
N LEU A 335 -11.91 -13.96 -2.80
CA LEU A 335 -10.93 -13.01 -3.36
C LEU A 335 -9.92 -13.66 -4.33
N ASP A 336 -9.74 -14.97 -4.21
CA ASP A 336 -8.92 -15.85 -5.03
C ASP A 336 -9.67 -16.45 -6.25
N GLU A 337 -11.01 -16.44 -6.25
CA GLU A 337 -11.87 -16.93 -7.34
C GLU A 337 -12.09 -15.92 -8.50
N GLY A 338 -11.23 -14.91 -8.57
CA GLY A 338 -11.31 -13.81 -9.54
C GLY A 338 -12.36 -12.75 -9.16
N PRO A 339 -12.79 -11.90 -10.11
CA PRO A 339 -13.56 -10.68 -9.82
C PRO A 339 -14.87 -10.96 -9.07
N ARG A 340 -15.10 -10.24 -7.97
CA ARG A 340 -16.25 -10.43 -7.07
C ARG A 340 -17.59 -10.41 -7.82
N ARG A 341 -18.36 -11.50 -7.69
CA ARG A 341 -19.65 -11.71 -8.38
C ARG A 341 -20.50 -12.77 -7.69
N VAL A 342 -21.82 -12.71 -7.86
CA VAL A 342 -22.71 -13.83 -7.51
C VAL A 342 -22.55 -14.94 -8.53
N THR A 343 -22.27 -16.16 -8.06
CA THR A 343 -22.39 -17.40 -8.82
C THR A 343 -23.67 -18.14 -8.47
N LYS A 344 -24.21 -18.89 -9.44
CA LYS A 344 -25.39 -19.74 -9.28
C LYS A 344 -25.16 -21.06 -10.01
N THR A 345 -25.35 -22.17 -9.30
CA THR A 345 -25.23 -23.54 -9.84
C THR A 345 -26.55 -24.27 -9.62
N ASP A 346 -27.19 -24.71 -10.70
CA ASP A 346 -28.38 -25.58 -10.62
C ASP A 346 -27.92 -27.03 -10.37
N CYS A 347 -28.12 -27.50 -9.15
CA CYS A 347 -27.73 -28.85 -8.74
C CYS A 347 -28.58 -29.94 -9.41
N GLY A 348 -29.77 -29.60 -9.93
CA GLY A 348 -30.61 -30.52 -10.69
C GLY A 348 -29.93 -31.01 -11.97
N LEU A 349 -29.04 -30.20 -12.57
CA LEU A 349 -28.22 -30.59 -13.73
C LEU A 349 -27.19 -31.69 -13.41
N LEU A 350 -26.85 -31.87 -12.13
CA LEU A 350 -25.94 -32.90 -11.63
C LEU A 350 -26.69 -34.11 -11.04
N GLY A 351 -28.04 -34.09 -11.04
CA GLY A 351 -28.85 -35.08 -10.32
C GLY A 351 -28.86 -34.90 -8.79
N GLN A 352 -28.42 -33.73 -8.31
CA GLN A 352 -28.15 -33.44 -6.92
C GLN A 352 -29.13 -32.40 -6.34
N THR A 353 -29.20 -32.35 -5.01
CA THR A 353 -29.88 -31.28 -4.26
C THR A 353 -28.89 -30.18 -3.90
N CYS A 354 -29.37 -28.95 -3.70
CA CYS A 354 -28.56 -27.95 -3.01
C CYS A 354 -28.52 -28.29 -1.51
N GLY A 355 -27.34 -28.19 -0.91
CA GLY A 355 -27.11 -28.39 0.51
C GLY A 355 -25.83 -27.68 0.95
N GLN A 356 -25.18 -28.20 1.98
CA GLN A 356 -23.88 -27.74 2.46
C GLN A 356 -22.83 -28.85 2.33
N ASP A 357 -21.58 -28.47 2.07
CA ASP A 357 -20.44 -29.39 2.14
C ASP A 357 -19.94 -29.58 3.59
N GLY A 358 -18.87 -30.37 3.75
CA GLY A 358 -18.24 -30.63 5.06
C GLY A 358 -17.61 -29.41 5.75
N THR A 359 -17.58 -28.24 5.11
CA THR A 359 -17.15 -26.96 5.70
C THR A 359 -18.33 -26.06 6.09
N GLY A 360 -19.56 -26.41 5.67
CA GLY A 360 -20.75 -25.58 5.81
C GLY A 360 -20.98 -24.60 4.64
N ALA A 361 -20.14 -24.62 3.61
CA ALA A 361 -20.34 -23.81 2.41
C ALA A 361 -21.41 -24.44 1.49
N VAL A 362 -22.14 -23.61 0.74
CA VAL A 362 -23.22 -24.08 -0.14
C VAL A 362 -22.67 -24.90 -1.31
N ALA A 363 -23.22 -26.08 -1.51
CA ALA A 363 -22.76 -27.06 -2.49
C ALA A 363 -23.93 -27.80 -3.15
N CYS A 364 -23.64 -28.48 -4.25
CA CYS A 364 -24.50 -29.53 -4.78
C CYS A 364 -24.10 -30.86 -4.13
N VAL A 365 -25.08 -31.55 -3.55
CA VAL A 365 -24.89 -32.75 -2.71
C VAL A 365 -25.85 -33.86 -3.12
N ASP A 366 -25.41 -35.11 -2.95
CA ASP A 366 -26.21 -36.28 -3.32
C ASP A 366 -27.51 -36.36 -2.48
N PRO A 367 -28.67 -36.69 -3.08
CA PRO A 367 -29.94 -36.65 -2.36
C PRO A 367 -30.03 -37.72 -1.25
N GLY A 368 -30.01 -37.29 0.01
CA GLY A 368 -30.31 -38.14 1.17
C GLY A 368 -29.21 -38.32 2.22
N ASN A 369 -28.13 -37.53 2.17
CA ASN A 369 -27.26 -37.27 3.34
C ASN A 369 -27.85 -36.17 4.24
#